data_AF-A0A958FHX9-F1
#
_entry.id   AF-A0A958FHX9-F1
#
_cell.length_a   1.000
_cell.length_b   1.000
_cell.length_c   1.000
_cell.angle_alpha   90.00
_cell.angle_beta   90.00
_cell.angle_gamma   90.00
#
_symmetry.space_group_name_H-M   'P 1'
#
loop_
_entity.id
_entity.type
_entity.pdbx_description
1 polymer ?
#
loop_
_entity_poly.entity_id
_entity_poly.type
_entity_poly.pdbx_seq_one_letter_code
_entity_poly.pdbx_strand_id
1 'polypeptide(L)'
;VILGQFREVLDYYIPAFRKALPHLPPREVIWRFQFMMGSMFMTMIAPPEFSKFTRMTENNHDTRLLLKSLVAFTAAGFRAEMTLLAN
;
A
#
# COMPACT_ATOMS: atom_id res chain seq x y z
N VAL A 1 2.13 9.21 16.23
CA VAL A 1 3.49 8.68 16.48
C VAL A 1 4.10 8.05 15.22
N ILE A 2 3.43 7.13 14.51
CA ILE A 2 3.95 6.58 13.22
C ILE A 2 3.76 7.54 12.03
N LEU A 3 2.59 8.15 11.88
CA LEU A 3 2.29 9.13 10.82
C LEU A 3 3.26 10.33 10.75
N GLY A 4 3.81 10.75 11.89
CA GLY A 4 4.79 11.83 11.96
C GLY A 4 6.15 11.45 11.35
N GLN A 5 6.54 10.17 11.41
CA GLN A 5 7.77 9.67 10.81
C GLN A 5 7.68 9.56 9.29
N PHE A 6 6.46 9.49 8.74
CA PHE A 6 6.21 9.44 7.29
C PHE A 6 5.79 10.79 6.72
N ARG A 7 5.92 11.88 7.46
CA ARG A 7 5.47 13.21 7.02
C ARG A 7 6.13 13.64 5.71
N GLU A 8 7.44 13.51 5.60
CA GLU A 8 8.17 13.86 4.37
C GLU A 8 7.75 12.99 3.18
N VAL A 9 7.48 11.69 3.42
CA VAL A 9 6.98 10.77 2.40
C VAL A 9 5.57 11.17 1.96
N LEU A 10 4.70 11.53 2.90
CA LEU A 10 3.35 12.03 2.62
C LEU A 10 3.41 13.31 1.79
N ASP A 11 4.23 14.27 2.19
CA ASP A 11 4.37 15.56 1.53
C ASP A 11 4.89 15.40 0.08
N TYR A 12 5.72 14.39 -0.17
CA TYR A 12 6.23 14.09 -1.51
C TYR A 12 5.23 13.30 -2.38
N TYR A 13 4.65 12.22 -1.85
CA TYR A 13 3.87 11.28 -2.66
C TYR A 13 2.39 11.67 -2.82
N ILE A 14 1.78 12.34 -1.84
CA ILE A 14 0.37 12.74 -1.95
C ILE A 14 0.14 13.69 -3.14
N PRO A 15 0.96 14.72 -3.41
CA PRO A 15 0.82 15.53 -4.62
C PRO A 15 0.95 14.72 -5.91
N ALA A 16 1.89 13.77 -5.96
CA ALA A 16 2.07 12.89 -7.12
C ALA A 16 0.84 12.00 -7.36
N PHE A 17 0.27 11.41 -6.31
CA PHE A 17 -0.95 10.62 -6.41
C PHE A 17 -2.15 11.48 -6.82
N ARG A 18 -2.28 12.70 -6.30
CA ARG A 18 -3.35 13.63 -6.72
C ARG A 18 -3.25 14.03 -8.19
N LYS A 19 -2.03 14.13 -8.74
CA LYS A 19 -1.82 14.36 -10.18
C LYS A 19 -2.19 13.12 -11.01
N ALA A 20 -1.86 11.93 -10.53
CA ALA A 20 -2.16 10.67 -11.23
C ALA A 20 -3.63 10.25 -11.14
N LEU A 21 -4.33 10.66 -10.07
CA LEU A 21 -5.69 10.28 -9.75
C LEU A 21 -6.56 11.53 -9.51
N PRO A 22 -6.71 12.42 -10.52
CA PRO A 22 -7.39 13.70 -10.35
C PRO A 22 -8.89 13.56 -10.06
N HIS A 23 -9.47 12.40 -10.36
CA HIS A 23 -10.87 12.08 -10.12
C HIS A 23 -11.16 11.66 -8.67
N LEU A 24 -10.12 11.36 -7.86
CA LEU A 24 -10.30 10.97 -6.46
C LEU A 24 -10.30 12.21 -5.54
N PRO A 25 -11.23 12.27 -4.56
CA PRO A 25 -11.17 13.26 -3.49
C PRO A 25 -9.83 13.19 -2.73
N PRO A 26 -9.26 14.32 -2.27
CA PRO A 26 -7.99 14.32 -1.55
C PRO A 26 -7.98 13.39 -0.32
N ARG A 27 -9.11 13.30 0.39
CA ARG A 27 -9.28 12.42 1.54
C ARG A 27 -9.16 10.93 1.18
N GLU A 28 -9.70 10.52 0.03
CA GLU A 28 -9.58 9.15 -0.49
C GLU A 28 -8.12 8.80 -0.81
N VAL A 29 -7.36 9.74 -1.40
CA VAL A 29 -5.94 9.53 -1.69
C VAL A 29 -5.14 9.26 -0.41
N ILE A 30 -5.42 10.01 0.66
CA ILE A 30 -4.77 9.83 1.97
C ILE A 30 -5.13 8.47 2.57
N TRP A 31 -6.39 8.03 2.47
CA TRP A 31 -6.80 6.70 2.95
C TRP A 31 -6.15 5.56 2.16
N ARG A 32 -6.14 5.65 0.82
CA ARG A 32 -5.47 4.66 -0.04
C ARG A 32 -3.97 4.58 0.27
N PHE A 33 -3.34 5.72 0.58
CA PHE A 33 -1.96 5.75 1.04
C PHE A 33 -1.78 5.08 2.41
N GLN A 34 -2.67 5.34 3.38
CA GLN A 34 -2.67 4.63 4.66
C GLN A 34 -2.78 3.12 4.49
N PHE A 35 -3.69 2.64 3.63
CA PHE A 35 -3.86 1.22 3.36
C PHE A 35 -2.61 0.62 2.74
N MET A 36 -2.02 1.29 1.74
CA MET A 36 -0.75 0.88 1.14
C MET A 36 0.37 0.76 2.18
N MET A 37 0.54 1.77 3.05
CA MET A 37 1.56 1.71 4.11
C MET A 37 1.29 0.57 5.10
N GLY A 38 0.04 0.34 5.49
CA GLY A 38 -0.34 -0.75 6.39
C GLY A 38 -0.04 -2.12 5.77
N SER A 39 -0.39 -2.33 4.50
CA SER A 39 -0.05 -3.55 3.76
C SER A 39 1.46 -3.75 3.65
N MET A 40 2.22 -2.68 3.37
CA MET A 40 3.68 -2.72 3.34
C MET A 40 4.25 -3.16 4.70
N PHE A 41 3.83 -2.52 5.78
CA PHE A 41 4.30 -2.82 7.13
C PHE A 41 4.00 -4.27 7.50
N MET A 42 2.77 -4.73 7.31
CA MET A 42 2.37 -6.11 7.59
C MET A 42 3.13 -7.13 6.74
N THR A 43 3.47 -6.80 5.49
CA THR A 43 4.30 -7.66 4.62
C THR A 43 5.72 -7.78 5.16
N MET A 44 6.29 -6.69 5.69
CA MET A 44 7.67 -6.68 6.21
C MET A 44 7.83 -7.38 7.56
N ILE A 45 6.80 -7.36 8.41
CA ILE A 45 6.83 -8.03 9.72
C ILE A 45 6.22 -9.43 9.69
N ALA A 46 5.76 -9.89 8.52
CA ALA A 46 5.14 -11.20 8.38
C ALA A 46 6.13 -12.29 8.82
N PRO A 47 5.72 -13.18 9.75
CA PRO A 47 6.60 -14.22 10.25
C PRO A 47 6.88 -15.27 9.15
N PRO A 48 8.03 -15.96 9.16
CA PRO A 48 8.35 -16.99 8.17
C PRO A 48 7.26 -18.06 8.02
N GLU A 49 6.54 -18.37 9.10
CA GLU A 49 5.41 -19.31 9.13
C GLU A 49 4.25 -18.88 8.24
N PHE A 50 4.13 -17.58 7.93
CA PHE A 50 3.12 -17.06 7.01
C PHE A 50 3.33 -17.58 5.57
N SER A 51 4.57 -17.94 5.18
CA SER A 51 4.86 -18.56 3.88
C SER A 51 4.20 -19.93 3.71
N LYS A 52 3.98 -20.65 4.84
CA LYS A 52 3.30 -21.95 4.86
C LYS A 52 1.82 -21.82 4.49
N PHE A 53 1.17 -20.73 4.91
CA PHE A 53 -0.22 -20.45 4.56
C PHE A 53 -0.38 -20.02 3.10
N THR A 54 0.61 -19.29 2.56
CA THR A 54 0.56 -18.78 1.18
C THR A 54 1.13 -19.76 0.14
N ARG A 55 1.59 -20.95 0.57
CA ARG A 55 2.32 -21.93 -0.27
C ARG A 55 3.51 -21.32 -1.01
N MET A 56 4.10 -20.28 -0.43
CA MET A 56 5.27 -19.63 -0.97
C MET A 56 6.48 -20.53 -0.67
N THR A 57 7.13 -21.04 -1.72
CA THR A 57 8.34 -21.86 -1.57
C THR A 57 9.48 -21.03 -0.97
N GLU A 58 10.56 -21.65 -0.48
CA GLU A 58 11.70 -20.92 0.08
C GLU A 58 12.32 -19.89 -0.89
N ASN A 59 12.17 -20.10 -2.21
CA ASN A 59 12.53 -19.12 -3.26
C ASN A 59 11.61 -17.89 -3.33
N ASN A 60 10.42 -17.92 -2.74
CA ASN A 60 9.43 -16.84 -2.75
C ASN A 60 9.64 -15.82 -1.62
N HIS A 61 10.66 -15.99 -0.78
CA HIS A 61 11.16 -14.92 0.11
C HIS A 61 12.01 -13.87 -0.64
N ASP A 62 12.11 -13.96 -1.98
CA ASP A 62 12.67 -12.87 -2.77
C ASP A 62 11.87 -11.58 -2.51
N THR A 63 12.49 -10.68 -1.76
CA THR A 63 11.96 -9.37 -1.42
C THR A 63 11.51 -8.60 -2.66
N ARG A 64 12.13 -8.84 -3.83
CA ARG A 64 11.72 -8.22 -5.10
C ARG A 64 10.38 -8.74 -5.59
N LEU A 65 10.08 -10.03 -5.43
CA LEU A 65 8.78 -10.59 -5.81
C LEU A 65 7.68 -10.08 -4.87
N LEU A 66 7.95 -10.02 -3.56
CA LEU A 66 7.02 -9.45 -2.58
C LEU A 66 6.73 -7.97 -2.87
N LEU A 67 7.77 -7.18 -3.15
CA LEU A 67 7.61 -5.78 -3.54
C LEU A 67 6.78 -5.63 -4.83
N LYS A 68 7.02 -6.46 -5.85
CA LYS A 68 6.21 -6.46 -7.09
C LYS A 68 4.74 -6.75 -6.81
N SER A 69 4.45 -7.76 -5.98
CA SER A 69 3.08 -8.10 -5.58
C SER A 69 2.42 -6.97 -4.80
N LEU A 70 3.15 -6.35 -3.86
CA LEU A 70 2.67 -5.20 -3.09
C LEU A 70 2.35 -4.01 -4.00
N VAL A 71 3.22 -3.70 -4.97
CA VAL A 71 2.98 -2.64 -5.95
C VAL A 71 1.75 -2.95 -6.80
N ALA A 72 1.60 -4.19 -7.29
CA ALA A 72 0.45 -4.58 -8.10
C ALA A 72 -0.86 -4.48 -7.31
N PHE A 73 -0.88 -5.00 -6.08
CA PHE A 73 -2.02 -4.96 -5.17
C PHE A 73 -2.43 -3.51 -4.85
N THR A 74 -1.47 -2.69 -4.46
CA THR A 74 -1.72 -1.29 -4.08
C THR A 74 -2.16 -0.48 -5.29
N ALA A 75 -1.52 -0.62 -6.46
CA ALA A 75 -1.93 0.07 -7.68
C ALA A 75 -3.36 -0.28 -8.11
N ALA A 76 -3.78 -1.54 -7.95
CA ALA A 76 -5.17 -1.94 -8.17
C ALA A 76 -6.11 -1.28 -7.14
N GLY A 77 -5.74 -1.29 -5.86
CA GLY A 77 -6.49 -0.59 -4.80
C GLY A 77 -6.60 0.92 -5.03
N PHE A 78 -5.59 1.55 -5.62
CA PHE A 78 -5.63 2.97 -6.02
C PHE A 78 -6.51 3.26 -7.24
N ARG A 79 -6.85 2.24 -8.05
CA ARG A 79 -7.76 2.34 -9.19
C ARG A 79 -9.17 1.82 -8.92
N ALA A 80 -9.37 1.12 -7.81
CA ALA A 80 -10.67 0.57 -7.43
C ALA A 80 -11.72 1.69 -7.29
N GLU A 81 -12.96 1.37 -7.68
CA GLU A 81 -14.09 2.28 -7.55
C GLU A 81 -14.35 2.62 -6.08
N MET A 82 -14.82 3.84 -5.84
CA MET A 82 -15.00 4.44 -4.52
C MET A 82 -15.92 3.60 -3.63
N THR A 83 -15.51 3.27 -2.40
CA THR A 83 -16.33 2.42 -1.52
C THR A 83 -16.60 2.97 -0.11
N LEU A 84 -15.90 3.99 0.42
CA LEU A 84 -16.04 4.26 1.87
C LEU A 84 -16.32 5.70 2.32
N LEU A 85 -16.36 6.70 1.43
CA LEU A 85 -16.60 8.09 1.85
C LEU A 85 -17.70 8.84 1.05
N ALA A 86 -18.60 8.09 0.40
CA ALA A 86 -19.87 8.64 -0.05
C ALA A 86 -20.81 8.72 1.17
N ASN A 87 -20.57 9.71 2.04
CA ASN A 87 -21.48 10.34 3.00
C ASN A 87 -20.75 11.47 3.73
#